data_AF-A0A6S6ZKA5-F1
#
_entry.id   AF-A0A6S6ZKA5-F1
#
_cell.length_a   1.000
_cell.length_b   1.000
_cell.length_c   1.000
_cell.angle_alpha   90.00
_cell.angle_beta   90.00
_cell.angle_gamma   90.00
#
_symmetry.space_group_name_H-M   'P 1'
#
loop_
_entity.id
_entity.type
_entity.pdbx_description
1 polymer ?
#
loop_
_entity_poly.entity_id
_entity_poly.type
_entity_poly.pdbx_seq_one_letter_code
_entity_poly.pdbx_strand_id
1 'polypeptide(L)'
;MKVKHLLGPAALALSMLFTTPSVAQTAAPAPIVTGKHWADSDPNLKKAYLLGIANLLEVERAYQERRKLTDTQTLVPKFAKGLQAQTLDSVRDSLDKWYAANPTKLDRPVIETLWFEIVVPGAKSKP
;
A
#
# COMPACT_ATOMS: atom_id res chain seq x y z
N MET A 1 14.72 5.39 -75.25
CA MET A 1 14.49 3.97 -74.92
C MET A 1 14.50 3.80 -73.40
N LYS A 2 13.40 3.35 -72.79
CA LYS A 2 13.41 2.79 -71.42
C LYS A 2 14.03 1.39 -71.49
N VAL A 3 14.78 0.95 -70.46
CA VAL A 3 14.66 -0.35 -69.76
C VAL A 3 15.64 -0.43 -68.55
N LYS A 4 15.03 -0.47 -67.35
CA LYS A 4 15.24 -1.30 -66.13
C LYS A 4 16.57 -1.43 -65.37
N HIS A 5 16.37 -1.42 -64.05
CA HIS A 5 17.22 -1.54 -62.86
C HIS A 5 17.95 -2.89 -62.67
N LEU A 6 19.07 -2.88 -61.94
CA LEU A 6 19.50 -3.92 -60.97
C LEU A 6 20.63 -3.31 -60.08
N LEU A 7 20.34 -2.90 -58.85
CA LEU A 7 20.50 -3.65 -57.59
C LEU A 7 21.96 -4.01 -57.23
N GLY A 8 22.46 -3.40 -56.16
CA GLY A 8 23.65 -3.85 -55.43
C GLY A 8 23.89 -2.99 -54.17
N PRO A 9 23.32 -3.36 -53.01
CA PRO A 9 23.51 -2.63 -51.76
C PRO A 9 24.76 -3.16 -51.04
N ALA A 10 25.80 -2.34 -50.94
CA ALA A 10 26.96 -2.63 -50.11
C ALA A 10 27.34 -1.36 -49.32
N ALA A 11 26.50 -1.03 -48.34
CA ALA A 11 26.85 -0.10 -47.27
C ALA A 11 26.45 -0.77 -45.95
N LEU A 12 27.24 -1.77 -45.55
CA LEU A 12 27.09 -2.44 -44.28
C LEU A 12 27.52 -1.50 -43.15
N ALA A 13 26.50 -1.10 -42.41
CA ALA A 13 26.49 -0.40 -41.14
C ALA A 13 27.62 -0.81 -40.18
N LEU A 14 28.32 0.18 -39.62
CA LEU A 14 29.16 0.01 -38.44
C LEU A 14 29.01 1.21 -37.51
N SER A 15 27.79 1.46 -37.05
CA SER A 15 27.50 2.52 -36.09
C SER A 15 26.20 2.20 -35.35
N MET A 16 26.28 1.36 -34.33
CA MET A 16 25.31 1.30 -33.21
C MET A 16 25.63 0.13 -32.26
N LEU A 17 26.65 0.27 -31.42
CA LEU A 17 26.78 -0.54 -30.19
C LEU A 17 27.39 0.31 -29.06
N PHE A 18 26.70 1.40 -28.71
CA PHE A 18 26.79 1.93 -27.35
C PHE A 18 25.58 1.38 -26.58
N THR A 19 25.68 0.13 -26.13
CA THR A 19 24.75 -0.39 -25.12
C THR A 19 25.15 0.25 -23.80
N THR A 20 24.48 1.34 -23.43
CA THR A 20 24.56 1.83 -22.05
C THR A 20 24.01 0.72 -21.14
N PRO A 21 24.76 0.27 -20.12
CA PRO A 21 24.17 -0.63 -19.14
C PRO A 21 23.03 0.11 -18.46
N SER A 22 21.80 -0.35 -18.68
CA SER A 22 20.64 0.12 -17.94
C SER A 22 20.86 -0.31 -16.49
N VAL A 23 21.31 0.62 -15.65
CA VAL A 23 21.34 0.41 -14.21
C VAL A 23 19.89 0.20 -13.81
N ALA A 24 19.53 -1.03 -13.45
CA ALA A 24 18.20 -1.35 -12.94
C ALA A 24 17.93 -0.39 -11.77
N GLN A 25 17.02 0.56 -11.97
CA GLN A 25 16.62 1.48 -10.95
C GLN A 25 15.98 0.64 -9.84
N THR A 26 16.65 0.52 -8.70
CA THR A 26 16.08 -0.10 -7.50
C THR A 26 14.74 0.59 -7.25
N ALA A 27 13.64 -0.14 -7.41
CA ALA A 27 12.31 0.41 -7.22
C ALA A 27 12.26 0.99 -5.81
N ALA A 28 11.97 2.29 -5.70
CA ALA A 28 11.75 2.91 -4.40
C ALA A 28 10.64 2.12 -3.68
N PRO A 29 10.79 1.87 -2.37
CA PRO A 29 9.74 1.20 -1.61
C PRO A 29 8.42 1.96 -1.80
N ALA A 30 7.31 1.22 -1.83
CA ALA A 30 6.00 1.84 -1.96
C ALA A 30 5.82 2.90 -0.87
N PRO A 31 5.29 4.09 -1.21
CA PRO A 31 5.09 5.15 -0.24
C PRO A 31 4.14 4.68 0.87
N ILE A 32 4.53 4.90 2.12
CA ILE A 32 3.71 4.57 3.29
C ILE A 32 3.00 5.83 3.77
N VAL A 33 1.69 5.74 3.97
CA VAL A 33 0.88 6.84 4.50
C VAL A 33 1.25 7.06 5.98
N THR A 34 1.76 8.25 6.27
CA THR A 34 2.15 8.69 7.63
C THR A 34 1.11 9.65 8.22
N GLY A 35 1.27 9.97 9.50
CA GLY A 35 0.49 11.01 10.18
C GLY A 35 0.51 12.37 9.49
N LYS A 36 1.61 12.74 8.81
CA LYS A 36 1.69 13.97 8.00
C LYS A 36 0.67 13.94 6.87
N HIS A 37 0.69 12.88 6.05
CA HIS A 37 -0.27 12.69 4.97
C HIS A 37 -1.70 12.64 5.49
N TRP A 38 -1.92 11.97 6.63
CA TRP A 38 -3.21 11.90 7.27
C TRP A 38 -3.72 13.28 7.71
N ALA A 39 -2.91 14.06 8.42
CA ALA A 39 -3.29 15.38 8.90
C ALA A 39 -3.63 16.35 7.75
N ASP A 40 -2.91 16.25 6.64
CA ASP A 40 -3.11 17.08 5.44
C ASP A 40 -4.28 16.59 4.55
N SER A 41 -4.84 15.40 4.82
CA SER A 41 -5.90 14.81 4.01
C SER A 41 -7.30 15.25 4.42
N ASP A 42 -8.19 15.36 3.43
CA ASP A 42 -9.61 15.57 3.70
C ASP A 42 -10.29 14.32 4.31
N PRO A 43 -11.47 14.48 4.92
CA PRO A 43 -12.16 13.38 5.58
C PRO A 43 -12.54 12.20 4.68
N ASN A 44 -12.81 12.42 3.39
CA ASN A 44 -13.18 11.36 2.45
C ASN A 44 -11.95 10.55 2.01
N LEU A 45 -10.80 11.21 1.80
CA LEU A 45 -9.56 10.53 1.47
C LEU A 45 -9.10 9.60 2.61
N LYS A 46 -9.23 10.07 3.86
CA LYS A 46 -8.99 9.26 5.06
C LYS A 46 -9.87 8.00 5.09
N LYS A 47 -11.16 8.15 4.81
CA LYS A 47 -12.11 7.02 4.73
C LYS A 47 -11.74 6.05 3.61
N ALA A 48 -11.39 6.56 2.43
CA ALA A 48 -10.97 5.74 1.30
C ALA A 48 -9.72 4.91 1.63
N TYR A 49 -8.75 5.48 2.32
CA TYR A 49 -7.57 4.76 2.80
C TYR A 49 -7.94 3.61 3.77
N LEU A 50 -8.81 3.88 4.75
CA LEU A 50 -9.28 2.87 5.69
C LEU A 50 -10.10 1.76 5.00
N LEU A 51 -10.92 2.10 4.01
CA LEU A 51 -11.61 1.12 3.16
C LEU A 51 -10.63 0.27 2.35
N GLY A 52 -9.53 0.87 1.86
CA GLY A 52 -8.45 0.13 1.22
C GLY A 52 -7.83 -0.93 2.14
N ILE A 53 -7.62 -0.60 3.42
CA ILE A 53 -7.14 -1.56 4.43
C ILE A 53 -8.19 -2.67 4.65
N ALA A 54 -9.47 -2.32 4.77
CA ALA A 54 -10.53 -3.31 4.92
C ALA A 54 -10.53 -4.28 3.72
N ASN A 55 -10.44 -3.78 2.49
CA ASN A 55 -10.37 -4.60 1.28
C ASN A 55 -9.12 -5.51 1.26
N LEU A 56 -7.98 -5.04 1.76
CA LEU A 56 -6.78 -5.87 1.88
C LEU A 56 -6.99 -7.03 2.87
N LEU A 57 -7.69 -6.79 3.97
CA LEU A 57 -8.06 -7.85 4.94
C LEU A 57 -9.02 -8.87 4.34
N GLU A 58 -9.91 -8.47 3.43
CA GLU A 58 -10.77 -9.40 2.68
C GLU A 58 -9.94 -10.32 1.78
N VAL A 59 -8.90 -9.77 1.11
CA VAL A 59 -7.96 -10.57 0.31
C VAL A 59 -7.19 -11.55 1.19
N GLU A 60 -6.69 -11.09 2.35
CA GLU A 60 -5.99 -11.95 3.31
C GLU A 60 -6.91 -13.05 3.86
N ARG A 61 -8.19 -12.73 4.15
CA ARG A 61 -9.16 -13.73 4.60
C ARG A 61 -9.41 -14.80 3.55
N ALA A 62 -9.62 -14.40 2.29
CA ALA A 62 -9.78 -15.36 1.20
C ALA A 62 -8.52 -16.23 1.02
N TYR A 63 -7.33 -15.66 1.22
CA TYR A 63 -6.08 -16.41 1.22
C TYR A 63 -5.99 -17.40 2.39
N GLN A 64 -6.34 -16.95 3.60
CA GLN A 64 -6.39 -17.77 4.82
C GLN A 64 -7.28 -18.99 4.62
N GLU A 65 -8.50 -18.80 4.13
CA GLU A 65 -9.48 -19.86 3.88
C GLU A 65 -8.96 -20.88 2.86
N ARG A 66 -8.43 -20.41 1.71
CA ARG A 66 -7.89 -21.29 0.66
C ARG A 66 -6.69 -22.11 1.12
N ARG A 67 -5.87 -21.55 2.00
CA ARG A 67 -4.65 -22.19 2.51
C ARG A 67 -4.84 -22.89 3.85
N LYS A 68 -6.03 -22.82 4.45
CA LYS A 68 -6.35 -23.37 5.77
C LYS A 68 -5.36 -22.91 6.85
N LEU A 69 -4.94 -21.64 6.80
CA LEU A 69 -4.03 -21.07 7.79
C LEU A 69 -4.76 -20.89 9.13
N THR A 70 -4.01 -21.07 10.20
CA THR A 70 -4.53 -20.80 11.56
C THR A 70 -4.59 -19.31 11.84
N ASP A 71 -5.42 -18.93 12.81
CA ASP A 71 -5.63 -17.52 13.20
C ASP A 71 -4.37 -16.79 13.69
N THR A 72 -3.32 -17.53 14.05
CA THR A 72 -2.02 -16.95 14.47
C THR A 72 -1.12 -16.59 13.30
N GLN A 73 -1.46 -17.02 12.09
CA GLN A 73 -0.65 -16.84 10.88
C GLN A 73 -1.15 -15.69 10.00
N THR A 74 -2.23 -15.00 10.40
CA THR A 74 -2.84 -13.91 9.64
C THR A 74 -3.21 -12.75 10.57
N LEU A 75 -3.46 -11.58 10.00
CA LEU A 75 -3.87 -10.40 10.78
C LEU A 75 -5.39 -10.32 10.97
N VAL A 76 -6.16 -11.00 10.12
CA VAL A 76 -7.63 -10.94 10.04
C VAL A 76 -8.31 -11.14 11.41
N PRO A 77 -8.01 -12.17 12.21
CA PRO A 77 -8.72 -12.41 13.48
C PRO A 77 -8.53 -11.27 14.48
N LYS A 78 -7.33 -10.69 14.51
CA LYS A 78 -6.99 -9.62 15.44
C LYS A 78 -7.63 -8.30 15.02
N PHE A 79 -7.65 -7.99 13.73
CA PHE A 79 -8.42 -6.86 13.20
C PHE A 79 -9.92 -7.02 13.46
N ALA A 80 -10.50 -8.18 13.16
CA ALA A 80 -11.92 -8.44 13.37
C ALA A 80 -12.32 -8.25 14.84
N LYS A 81 -11.53 -8.80 15.78
CA LYS A 81 -11.78 -8.63 17.20
C LYS A 81 -11.54 -7.18 17.66
N GLY A 82 -10.44 -6.56 17.22
CA GLY A 82 -10.04 -5.23 17.65
C GLY A 82 -10.95 -4.11 17.17
N LEU A 83 -11.63 -4.31 16.04
CA LEU A 83 -12.53 -3.33 15.44
C LEU A 83 -14.02 -3.70 15.59
N GLN A 84 -14.36 -4.75 16.35
CA GLN A 84 -15.74 -5.25 16.45
C GLN A 84 -16.76 -4.17 16.88
N ALA A 85 -16.35 -3.24 17.75
CA ALA A 85 -17.20 -2.14 18.23
C ALA A 85 -16.96 -0.80 17.48
N GLN A 86 -16.23 -0.83 16.38
CA GLN A 86 -15.82 0.37 15.65
C GLN A 86 -16.57 0.49 14.32
N THR A 87 -16.87 1.73 13.94
CA THR A 87 -17.30 2.09 12.59
C THR A 87 -16.13 2.71 11.85
N LEU A 88 -16.25 2.85 10.52
CA LEU A 88 -15.25 3.56 9.72
C LEU A 88 -15.00 4.99 10.24
N ASP A 89 -16.08 5.68 10.64
CA ASP A 89 -16.02 7.02 11.21
C ASP A 89 -15.32 7.03 12.58
N SER A 90 -15.64 6.10 13.49
CA SER A 90 -15.01 6.09 14.81
C SER A 90 -13.52 5.75 14.74
N VAL A 91 -13.09 4.89 13.81
CA VAL A 91 -11.66 4.64 13.55
C VAL A 91 -10.97 5.90 13.04
N ARG A 92 -11.55 6.57 12.04
CA ARG A 92 -11.01 7.83 11.50
C ARG A 92 -10.86 8.87 12.60
N ASP A 93 -11.90 9.08 13.40
CA ASP A 93 -11.92 10.09 14.45
C ASP A 93 -10.91 9.75 15.57
N SER A 94 -10.70 8.46 15.85
CA SER A 94 -9.68 8.02 16.82
C SER A 94 -8.27 8.31 16.33
N LEU A 95 -7.99 8.08 15.03
CA LEU A 95 -6.71 8.42 14.41
C LEU A 95 -6.48 9.94 14.36
N ASP A 96 -7.51 10.72 14.00
CA ASP A 96 -7.46 12.19 14.03
C ASP A 96 -7.09 12.70 15.42
N LYS A 97 -7.78 12.23 16.46
CA LYS A 97 -7.50 12.60 17.85
C LYS A 97 -6.09 12.20 18.27
N TRP A 98 -5.65 11.00 17.89
CA TRP A 98 -4.32 10.53 18.26
C TRP A 98 -3.22 11.39 17.64
N TYR A 99 -3.29 11.69 16.33
CA TYR A 99 -2.29 12.53 15.68
C TYR A 99 -2.34 13.99 16.16
N ALA A 100 -3.52 14.54 16.43
CA ALA A 100 -3.67 15.87 17.02
C ALA A 100 -3.04 15.96 18.42
N ALA A 101 -3.14 14.91 19.22
CA ALA A 101 -2.51 14.82 20.54
C ALA A 101 -1.00 14.51 20.48
N ASN A 102 -0.48 14.06 19.33
CA ASN A 102 0.91 13.63 19.17
C ASN A 102 1.60 14.33 17.97
N PRO A 103 1.73 15.67 17.96
CA PRO A 103 2.28 16.42 16.82
C PRO A 103 3.74 16.10 16.51
N THR A 104 4.49 15.55 17.46
CA THR A 104 5.89 15.11 17.26
C THR A 104 6.01 13.71 16.64
N LYS A 105 4.89 13.02 16.38
CA LYS A 105 4.85 11.65 15.86
C LYS A 105 4.20 11.55 14.46
N LEU A 106 4.15 12.65 13.71
CA LEU A 106 3.53 12.67 12.38
C LEU A 106 4.25 11.80 11.34
N ASP A 107 5.51 11.43 11.57
CA ASP A 107 6.24 10.48 10.70
C ASP A 107 5.79 9.03 10.91
N ARG A 108 5.04 8.73 11.99
CA ARG A 108 4.54 7.38 12.26
C ARG A 108 3.50 6.96 11.22
N PRO A 109 3.62 5.75 10.61
CA PRO A 109 2.64 5.22 9.68
C PRO A 109 1.22 5.12 10.25
N VAL A 110 0.21 5.45 9.44
CA VAL A 110 -1.20 5.36 9.85
C VAL A 110 -1.60 3.92 10.14
N ILE A 111 -1.16 2.96 9.32
CA ILE A 111 -1.46 1.54 9.53
C ILE A 111 -0.85 1.02 10.85
N GLU A 112 0.32 1.53 11.23
CA GLU A 112 0.96 1.19 12.50
C GLU A 112 0.19 1.77 13.68
N THR A 113 -0.22 3.05 13.59
CA THR A 113 -1.05 3.70 14.60
C THR A 113 -2.40 2.98 14.75
N LEU A 114 -3.07 2.65 13.64
CA LEU A 114 -4.30 1.86 13.65
C LEU A 114 -4.10 0.52 14.40
N TRP A 115 -3.01 -0.17 14.10
CA TRP A 115 -2.72 -1.45 14.73
C TRP A 115 -2.49 -1.32 16.24
N PHE A 116 -1.57 -0.47 16.67
CA PHE A 116 -1.15 -0.43 18.08
C PHE A 116 -2.08 0.36 18.99
N GLU A 117 -2.75 1.39 18.46
CA GLU A 117 -3.55 2.31 19.28
C GLU A 117 -5.04 1.95 19.29
N ILE A 118 -5.52 1.19 18.29
CA ILE A 118 -6.94 0.86 18.15
C ILE A 118 -7.14 -0.66 18.16
N VAL A 119 -6.52 -1.39 17.22
CA VAL A 119 -6.78 -2.83 17.03
C VAL A 119 -6.27 -3.66 18.20
N VAL A 120 -5.00 -3.51 18.57
CA VAL A 120 -4.39 -4.30 19.66
C VAL A 120 -5.09 -4.07 21.01
N PRO A 121 -5.40 -2.82 21.42
CA PRO A 121 -6.18 -2.56 22.63
C PRO A 121 -7.60 -3.13 22.54
N GLY A 122 -8.32 -2.88 21.43
CA GLY A 122 -9.67 -3.38 21.22
C GLY A 122 -9.76 -4.91 21.29
N ALA A 123 -8.75 -5.61 20.78
CA ALA A 123 -8.71 -7.07 20.78
C ALA A 123 -8.45 -7.67 22.18
N LYS A 124 -7.97 -6.88 23.13
CA LYS A 124 -7.80 -7.28 24.55
C LYS A 124 -9.03 -7.00 25.38
N SER A 125 -9.87 -6.05 24.99
CA SER A 125 -11.12 -5.74 25.67
C SER A 125 -12.05 -6.96 25.65
N LYS A 126 -12.73 -7.23 26.78
CA LYS A 126 -13.81 -8.21 26.83
C LYS A 126 -15.03 -7.64 26.08
N PRO A 127 -15.80 -8.47 25.35
CA PRO A 127 -17.02 -8.05 24.69
C PRO A 127 -18.06 -7.53 25.69
#